data_AF-A0AAV7SCH2-F1
#
_entry.id   AF-A0AAV7SCH2-F1
#
_cell.length_a   1.000
_cell.length_b   1.000
_cell.length_c   1.000
_cell.angle_alpha   90.00
_cell.angle_beta   90.00
_cell.angle_gamma   90.00
#
_symmetry.space_group_name_H-M   'P 1'
#
loop_
_entity.id
_entity.type
_entity.pdbx_description
1 polymer ?
#
loop_
_entity_poly.entity_id
_entity_poly.type
_entity_poly.pdbx_seq_one_letter_code
_entity_poly.pdbx_strand_id
1 'polypeptide(L)'
;MLPEGEDSVVPFNHSFQEALFAALRDDFQTVKRDLSQDLKAIHKDTAEPGDRVLALDDQETTQDEESEQLQQEVICLKDQQIDLQAHAEDLESRYRLNKIHIRGLTTAEEGDIEAYVPALFSQIIDYPSSTTIQLDNAHTVGLLPSENAHPADILERHEENSAIQPQESESSEKIQMAENPEFLMRPATGPRHYSPGEKSRPRDIVQGP
;
A
#
# COMPACT_ATOMS: atom_id res chain seq x y z
N MET A 1 5.87 -12.64 -116.26
CA MET A 1 6.96 -11.79 -115.75
C MET A 1 6.47 -11.12 -114.48
N LEU A 2 6.93 -11.62 -113.33
CA LEU A 2 6.82 -10.99 -112.01
C LEU A 2 8.27 -10.80 -111.53
N PRO A 3 8.64 -9.65 -110.96
CA PRO A 3 9.98 -9.47 -110.42
C PRO A 3 10.14 -10.34 -109.18
N GLU A 4 11.25 -11.07 -109.14
CA GLU A 4 11.68 -11.88 -108.00
C GLU A 4 11.91 -10.98 -106.79
N GLY A 5 11.50 -11.48 -105.63
CA GLY A 5 11.59 -10.76 -104.36
C GLY A 5 13.04 -10.58 -103.91
N GLU A 6 13.37 -9.35 -103.54
CA GLU A 6 14.52 -9.08 -102.69
C GLU A 6 14.10 -9.38 -101.24
N ASP A 7 14.34 -10.61 -100.79
CA ASP A 7 14.35 -10.94 -99.36
C ASP A 7 15.56 -10.26 -98.71
N SER A 8 15.38 -8.98 -98.36
CA SER A 8 16.32 -8.21 -97.56
C SER A 8 16.27 -8.72 -96.11
N VAL A 9 17.08 -9.75 -95.83
CA VAL A 9 17.34 -10.21 -94.47
C VAL A 9 18.25 -9.17 -93.81
N VAL A 10 17.64 -8.23 -93.10
CA VAL A 10 18.37 -7.29 -92.24
C VAL A 10 19.17 -8.11 -91.22
N PRO A 11 20.52 -7.96 -91.14
CA PRO A 11 21.31 -8.75 -90.22
C PRO A 11 20.92 -8.40 -88.78
N PHE A 12 20.53 -9.42 -88.04
CA PHE A 12 20.19 -9.31 -86.63
C PHE A 12 21.46 -8.94 -85.85
N ASN A 13 21.49 -7.72 -85.33
CA ASN A 13 22.69 -7.11 -84.78
C ASN A 13 22.90 -7.64 -83.33
N HIS A 14 23.54 -8.81 -83.20
CA HIS A 14 23.77 -9.49 -81.92
C HIS A 14 24.40 -8.61 -80.84
N SER A 15 25.28 -7.68 -81.24
CA SER A 15 25.92 -6.71 -80.33
C SER A 15 24.93 -5.75 -79.66
N PHE A 16 23.86 -5.36 -80.36
CA PHE A 16 22.81 -4.50 -79.81
C PHE A 16 21.97 -5.25 -78.77
N GLN A 17 21.69 -6.53 -79.02
CA GLN A 17 20.95 -7.36 -78.06
C GLN A 17 21.75 -7.62 -76.80
N GLU A 18 23.04 -7.91 -76.91
CA GLU A 18 23.92 -8.10 -75.75
C GLU A 18 24.01 -6.84 -74.89
N ALA A 19 24.11 -5.66 -75.52
CA ALA A 19 24.09 -4.38 -74.82
C ALA A 19 22.74 -4.13 -74.11
N LEU A 20 21.62 -4.46 -74.75
CA LEU A 20 20.28 -4.35 -74.15
C LEU A 20 20.12 -5.30 -72.95
N PHE A 21 20.58 -6.55 -73.06
CA PHE A 21 20.53 -7.51 -71.96
C PHE A 21 21.46 -7.15 -70.82
N ALA A 22 22.63 -6.56 -71.11
CA ALA A 22 23.53 -6.03 -70.09
C ALA A 22 22.88 -4.86 -69.33
N ALA A 23 22.30 -3.90 -70.05
CA ALA A 23 21.58 -2.77 -69.45
C ALA A 23 20.38 -3.24 -68.60
N LEU A 24 19.57 -4.18 -69.10
CA LEU A 24 18.43 -4.73 -68.35
C LEU A 24 18.90 -5.47 -67.09
N ARG A 25 20.04 -6.16 -67.16
CA ARG A 25 20.64 -6.83 -66.00
C ARG A 25 21.11 -5.82 -64.96
N ASP A 26 21.74 -4.74 -65.39
CA ASP A 26 22.20 -3.68 -64.50
C ASP A 26 21.03 -2.95 -63.85
N ASP A 27 19.96 -2.66 -64.61
CA ASP A 27 18.71 -2.10 -64.08
C ASP A 27 18.08 -3.05 -63.05
N PHE A 28 18.01 -4.35 -63.36
CA PHE A 28 17.48 -5.35 -62.43
C PHE A 28 18.31 -5.46 -61.15
N GLN A 29 19.64 -5.42 -61.24
CA GLN A 29 20.52 -5.42 -60.06
C GLN A 29 20.35 -4.14 -59.24
N THR A 30 20.16 -3.01 -59.90
CA THR A 30 19.90 -1.71 -59.25
C THR A 30 18.58 -1.75 -58.49
N VAL A 31 17.49 -2.16 -59.13
CA VAL A 31 16.18 -2.33 -58.49
C VAL A 31 16.27 -3.31 -57.33
N LYS A 32 16.95 -4.45 -57.49
CA LYS A 32 17.14 -5.42 -56.41
C LYS A 32 17.89 -4.81 -55.21
N ARG A 33 18.93 -4.03 -55.47
CA ARG A 33 19.72 -3.36 -54.43
C ARG A 33 18.88 -2.33 -53.69
N ASP A 34 18.15 -1.50 -54.43
CA ASP A 34 17.29 -0.45 -53.87
C ASP A 34 16.18 -1.06 -53.02
N LEU A 35 15.51 -2.10 -53.52
CA LEU A 35 14.46 -2.81 -52.79
C LEU A 35 15.01 -3.51 -51.53
N SER A 36 16.23 -4.05 -51.59
CA SER A 36 16.90 -4.61 -50.41
C SER A 36 17.28 -3.55 -49.38
N GLN A 37 17.61 -2.33 -49.83
CA GLN A 37 17.91 -1.21 -48.95
C GLN A 37 16.64 -0.67 -48.29
N ASP A 38 15.56 -0.54 -49.05
CA ASP A 38 14.25 -0.11 -48.55
C ASP A 38 13.69 -1.11 -47.53
N LEU A 39 13.79 -2.42 -47.81
CA LEU A 39 13.38 -3.44 -46.85
C LEU A 39 14.18 -3.38 -45.54
N LYS A 40 15.48 -3.09 -45.62
CA LYS A 40 16.31 -2.90 -44.41
C LYS A 40 15.92 -1.62 -43.65
N ALA A 41 15.61 -0.54 -44.35
CA ALA A 41 15.16 0.70 -43.75
C ALA A 41 13.82 0.49 -43.03
N ILE A 42 12.83 -0.12 -43.70
CA ILE A 42 11.53 -0.45 -43.10
C ILE A 42 11.70 -1.35 -41.88
N HIS A 43 12.53 -2.40 -41.98
CA HIS A 43 12.74 -3.31 -40.86
C HIS A 43 13.36 -2.61 -39.64
N LYS A 44 14.28 -1.68 -39.88
CA LYS A 44 14.87 -0.85 -38.83
C LYS A 44 13.83 0.10 -38.22
N ASP A 45 13.03 0.75 -39.07
CA ASP A 45 11.99 1.70 -38.66
C ASP A 45 10.84 1.01 -37.90
N THR A 46 10.59 -0.29 -38.11
CA THR A 46 9.57 -1.03 -37.37
C THR A 46 10.11 -1.74 -36.13
N ALA A 47 11.40 -2.07 -36.07
CA ALA A 47 12.00 -2.71 -34.90
C ALA A 47 11.99 -1.79 -33.67
N GLU A 48 12.39 -0.52 -33.83
CA GLU A 48 12.48 0.41 -32.69
C GLU A 48 11.12 0.69 -32.02
N PRO A 49 10.01 0.96 -32.75
CA PRO A 49 8.69 1.02 -32.14
C PRO A 49 8.25 -0.30 -31.51
N GLY A 50 8.59 -1.45 -32.10
CA GLY A 50 8.26 -2.77 -31.56
C GLY A 50 8.92 -3.00 -30.19
N ASP A 51 10.21 -2.73 -30.08
CA ASP A 51 10.95 -2.85 -28.83
C ASP A 51 10.42 -1.89 -27.75
N ARG A 52 10.01 -0.68 -28.15
CA ARG A 52 9.39 0.29 -27.24
C ARG A 52 8.02 -0.16 -26.72
N VAL A 53 7.21 -0.78 -27.58
CA VAL A 53 5.91 -1.33 -27.15
C VAL A 53 6.13 -2.48 -26.17
N LEU A 54 7.04 -3.41 -26.47
CA LEU A 54 7.36 -4.51 -25.55
C LEU A 54 7.87 -4.00 -24.20
N ALA A 55 8.73 -2.98 -24.18
CA ALA A 55 9.21 -2.38 -22.94
C ALA A 55 8.08 -1.69 -22.14
N LEU A 56 7.08 -1.12 -22.82
CA LEU A 56 5.92 -0.52 -22.16
C LEU A 56 4.97 -1.58 -21.62
N ASP A 57 4.75 -2.68 -22.34
CA ASP A 57 3.93 -3.82 -21.88
C ASP A 57 4.58 -4.47 -20.65
N ASP A 58 5.90 -4.67 -20.67
CA ASP A 58 6.65 -5.17 -19.51
C ASP A 58 6.52 -4.20 -18.33
N GLN A 59 6.58 -2.89 -18.57
CA GLN A 59 6.38 -1.89 -17.51
C GLN A 59 4.95 -1.93 -16.95
N GLU A 60 3.93 -2.03 -17.80
CA GLU A 60 2.53 -2.12 -17.39
C GLU A 60 2.29 -3.34 -16.52
N THR A 61 2.78 -4.52 -16.93
CA THR A 61 2.65 -5.74 -16.13
C THR A 61 3.31 -5.62 -14.75
N THR A 62 4.50 -5.01 -14.66
CA THR A 62 5.13 -4.78 -13.35
C THR A 62 4.33 -3.81 -12.48
N GLN A 63 3.74 -2.77 -13.07
CA GLN A 63 2.91 -1.82 -12.33
C GLN A 63 1.61 -2.45 -11.82
N ASP A 64 1.01 -3.34 -12.61
CA ASP A 64 -0.18 -4.08 -12.19
C ASP A 64 0.13 -5.00 -11.01
N GLU A 65 1.25 -5.73 -11.05
CA GLU A 65 1.70 -6.57 -9.94
C GLU A 65 1.98 -5.75 -8.66
N GLU A 66 2.63 -4.59 -8.79
CA GLU A 66 2.86 -3.68 -7.66
C GLU A 66 1.53 -3.13 -7.09
N SER A 67 0.59 -2.79 -7.97
CA SER A 67 -0.74 -2.30 -7.60
C SER A 67 -1.54 -3.37 -6.83
N GLU A 68 -1.52 -4.62 -7.29
CA GLU A 68 -2.17 -5.73 -6.60
C GLU A 68 -1.56 -5.97 -5.22
N GLN A 69 -0.22 -5.93 -5.10
CA GLN A 69 0.47 -6.08 -3.82
C GLN A 69 0.09 -4.96 -2.84
N LEU A 70 0.08 -3.70 -3.29
CA LEU A 70 -0.31 -2.55 -2.48
C LEU A 70 -1.77 -2.65 -2.04
N GLN A 71 -2.68 -3.09 -2.91
CA GLN A 71 -4.08 -3.29 -2.55
C GLN A 71 -4.23 -4.34 -1.44
N GLN A 72 -3.48 -5.44 -1.54
CA GLN A 72 -3.50 -6.49 -0.54
C GLN A 72 -2.93 -6.03 0.81
N GLU A 73 -1.85 -5.23 0.79
CA GLU A 73 -1.29 -4.61 1.98
C GLU A 73 -2.28 -3.64 2.65
N VAL A 74 -2.95 -2.80 1.86
CA VAL A 74 -3.96 -1.87 2.37
C VAL A 74 -5.13 -2.59 3.04
N ILE A 75 -5.57 -3.72 2.48
CA ILE A 75 -6.62 -4.53 3.10
C ILE A 75 -6.15 -5.07 4.45
N CYS A 76 -4.93 -5.63 4.52
CA CYS A 76 -4.38 -6.16 5.76
C CYS A 76 -4.23 -5.10 6.84
N LEU A 77 -3.74 -3.91 6.48
CA LEU A 77 -3.60 -2.78 7.40
C LEU A 77 -4.95 -2.27 7.90
N LYS A 78 -5.98 -2.26 7.05
CA LYS A 78 -7.34 -1.90 7.47
C LYS A 78 -7.92 -2.91 8.47
N ASP A 79 -7.72 -4.20 8.25
CA ASP A 79 -8.18 -5.22 9.18
C ASP A 79 -7.50 -5.07 10.55
N GLN A 80 -6.17 -4.86 10.55
CA GLN A 80 -5.43 -4.57 11.79
C GLN A 80 -5.91 -3.28 12.47
N GLN A 81 -6.22 -2.24 11.71
CA GLN A 81 -6.76 -0.99 12.26
C GLN A 81 -8.11 -1.22 12.93
N ILE A 82 -9.00 -2.00 12.31
CA ILE A 82 -10.32 -2.34 12.86
C ILE A 82 -10.17 -3.11 14.17
N ASP A 83 -9.29 -4.11 14.20
CA ASP A 83 -9.03 -4.92 15.40
C ASP A 83 -8.47 -4.06 16.55
N LEU A 84 -7.51 -3.18 16.25
CA LEU A 84 -6.94 -2.26 17.23
C LEU A 84 -7.97 -1.25 17.74
N GLN A 85 -8.85 -0.76 16.87
CA GLN A 85 -9.93 0.14 17.26
C GLN A 85 -10.92 -0.58 18.19
N ALA A 86 -11.34 -1.80 17.86
CA ALA A 86 -12.23 -2.59 18.71
C ALA A 86 -11.60 -2.86 20.09
N HIS A 87 -10.29 -3.16 20.12
CA HIS A 87 -9.57 -3.35 21.38
C HIS A 87 -9.47 -2.04 22.20
N ALA A 88 -9.25 -0.90 21.55
CA ALA A 88 -9.22 0.40 22.22
C ALA A 88 -10.59 0.78 22.80
N GLU A 89 -11.67 0.54 22.05
CA GLU A 89 -13.05 0.77 22.49
C GLU A 89 -13.44 -0.14 23.65
N ASP A 90 -13.02 -1.41 23.64
CA ASP A 90 -13.23 -2.34 24.76
C ASP A 90 -12.47 -1.89 26.01
N LEU A 91 -11.18 -1.52 25.87
CA LEU A 91 -10.40 -1.00 26.98
C LEU A 91 -11.00 0.28 27.56
N GLU A 92 -11.44 1.21 26.70
CA GLU A 92 -12.10 2.43 27.14
C GLU A 92 -13.42 2.13 27.83
N SER A 93 -14.21 1.18 27.32
CA SER A 93 -15.48 0.76 27.92
C SER A 93 -15.27 0.14 29.29
N ARG A 94 -14.30 -0.77 29.45
CA ARG A 94 -13.93 -1.34 30.75
C ARG A 94 -13.42 -0.28 31.71
N TYR A 95 -12.62 0.66 31.21
CA TYR A 95 -12.14 1.77 31.99
C TYR A 95 -13.30 2.65 32.49
N ARG A 96 -14.27 2.98 31.62
CA ARG A 96 -15.47 3.78 31.97
C ARG A 96 -16.44 3.04 32.89
N LEU A 97 -16.58 1.72 32.78
CA LEU A 97 -17.45 0.92 33.65
C LEU A 97 -17.06 1.03 35.12
N ASN A 98 -15.77 1.19 35.39
CA ASN A 98 -15.28 1.36 36.75
C ASN A 98 -15.31 2.83 37.19
N LYS A 99 -15.80 3.74 36.36
CA LYS A 99 -15.90 5.16 36.68
C LYS A 99 -17.30 5.62 36.99
N ILE A 100 -17.42 6.29 38.13
CA ILE A 100 -18.65 6.99 38.51
C ILE A 100 -18.44 8.48 38.21
N HIS A 101 -19.43 9.08 37.54
CA HIS A 101 -19.50 10.52 37.32
C HIS A 101 -20.48 11.13 38.31
N ILE A 102 -19.99 11.93 39.26
CA ILE A 102 -20.86 12.69 40.17
C ILE A 102 -20.99 14.11 39.64
N ARG A 103 -22.22 14.51 39.30
CA ARG A 103 -22.56 15.86 38.84
C ARG A 103 -23.28 16.63 39.93
N GLY A 104 -23.21 17.96 39.91
CA GLY A 104 -23.99 18.78 40.86
C GLY A 104 -23.22 19.25 42.09
N LEU A 105 -21.95 18.88 42.23
CA LEU A 105 -21.15 19.20 43.41
C LEU A 105 -20.70 20.66 43.41
N THR A 106 -20.94 21.35 44.53
CA THR A 106 -20.62 22.77 44.63
C THR A 106 -19.11 22.95 44.84
N THR A 107 -18.53 24.00 44.26
CA THR A 107 -17.08 24.28 44.35
C THR A 107 -16.57 24.47 45.79
N ALA A 108 -17.47 24.69 46.76
CA ALA A 108 -17.14 24.77 48.18
C ALA A 108 -16.77 23.41 48.81
N GLU A 109 -17.13 22.29 48.17
CA GLU A 109 -16.85 20.91 48.64
C GLU A 109 -15.54 20.34 48.04
N GLU A 110 -14.82 21.11 47.22
CA GLU A 110 -13.61 20.67 46.49
C GLU A 110 -12.38 20.45 47.38
N GLY A 111 -12.40 20.86 48.65
CA GLY A 111 -11.23 20.83 49.53
C GLY A 111 -10.73 19.42 49.88
N ASP A 112 -11.60 18.40 49.85
CA ASP A 112 -11.25 17.02 50.19
C ASP A 112 -12.24 16.01 49.55
N ILE A 113 -12.20 15.91 48.21
CA ILE A 113 -13.08 15.03 47.43
C ILE A 113 -12.94 13.57 47.88
N GLU A 114 -11.72 13.15 48.23
CA GLU A 114 -11.41 11.79 48.69
C GLU A 114 -12.12 11.43 50.01
N ALA A 115 -12.34 12.40 50.90
CA ALA A 115 -13.11 12.20 52.13
C ALA A 115 -14.63 12.39 51.93
N TYR A 116 -15.03 13.28 51.02
CA TYR A 116 -16.42 13.62 50.76
C TYR A 116 -17.18 12.51 50.03
N VAL A 117 -16.59 11.95 48.98
CA VAL A 117 -17.21 10.95 48.12
C VAL A 117 -17.65 9.69 48.89
N PRO A 118 -16.83 9.07 49.75
CA PRO A 118 -17.25 7.90 50.54
C PRO A 118 -18.38 8.24 51.52
N ALA A 119 -18.37 9.46 52.07
CA ALA A 119 -19.43 9.95 52.96
C ALA A 119 -20.76 10.11 52.20
N LEU A 120 -20.73 10.65 50.98
CA LEU A 120 -21.88 10.77 50.10
C LEU A 120 -22.49 9.38 49.77
N PHE A 121 -21.66 8.42 49.38
CA PHE A 121 -22.14 7.05 49.11
C PHE A 121 -22.74 6.39 50.35
N SER A 122 -22.12 6.58 51.52
CA SER A 122 -22.64 6.04 52.79
C SER A 122 -23.98 6.66 53.19
N GLN A 123 -24.29 7.88 52.73
CA GLN A 123 -25.56 8.54 52.98
C GLN A 123 -26.67 8.10 52.01
N ILE A 124 -26.31 7.81 50.75
CA ILE A 124 -27.27 7.47 49.69
C ILE A 124 -27.57 5.98 49.67
N ILE A 125 -26.55 5.16 49.85
CA ILE A 125 -26.65 3.71 49.78
C ILE A 125 -26.66 3.19 51.22
N ASP A 126 -27.75 2.56 51.65
CA ASP A 126 -27.87 1.85 52.93
C ASP A 126 -26.92 0.63 52.97
N TYR A 127 -25.62 0.89 53.05
CA TYR A 127 -24.59 -0.13 53.17
C TYR A 127 -24.33 -0.46 54.65
N PRO A 128 -24.03 -1.72 54.98
CA PRO A 128 -23.51 -2.05 56.30
C PRO A 128 -22.22 -1.28 56.56
N SER A 129 -22.16 -0.60 57.71
CA SER A 129 -21.07 0.28 58.15
C SER A 129 -19.70 -0.39 58.32
N SER A 130 -19.60 -1.69 58.02
CA SER A 130 -18.38 -2.48 58.01
C SER A 130 -17.59 -2.42 56.69
N THR A 131 -18.16 -1.88 55.61
CA THR A 131 -17.52 -1.90 54.28
C THR A 131 -16.98 -0.52 53.95
N THR A 132 -15.66 -0.39 53.83
CA THR A 132 -14.99 0.85 53.41
C THR A 132 -14.92 0.90 51.88
N ILE A 133 -15.47 1.96 51.28
CA ILE A 133 -15.31 2.25 49.85
C ILE A 133 -13.88 2.74 49.64
N GLN A 134 -13.08 2.01 48.87
CA GLN A 134 -11.75 2.46 48.45
C GLN A 134 -11.87 3.22 47.13
N LEU A 135 -11.29 4.41 47.09
CA LEU A 135 -11.20 5.26 45.91
C LEU A 135 -9.76 5.17 45.39
N ASP A 136 -9.58 4.82 44.11
CA ASP A 136 -8.22 4.79 43.53
C ASP A 136 -7.73 6.21 43.18
N ASN A 137 -8.61 7.02 42.61
CA ASN A 137 -8.36 8.40 42.21
C ASN A 137 -9.70 9.13 42.07
N ALA A 138 -9.83 10.27 42.75
CA ALA A 138 -10.96 11.18 42.57
C ALA A 138 -10.44 12.54 42.10
N HIS A 139 -10.99 13.05 41.00
CA HIS A 139 -10.61 14.34 40.46
C HIS A 139 -11.82 15.06 39.88
N THR A 140 -11.83 16.37 40.03
CA THR A 140 -12.77 17.25 39.31
C THR A 140 -12.32 17.38 37.86
N VAL A 141 -13.23 17.05 36.95
CA VAL A 141 -13.01 17.27 35.52
C VAL A 141 -13.43 18.71 35.22
N GLY A 142 -12.45 19.57 35.00
CA GLY A 142 -12.69 20.95 34.59
C GLY A 142 -13.38 21.00 33.23
N LEU A 143 -14.67 21.34 33.21
CA LEU A 143 -15.30 21.92 32.03
C LEU A 143 -14.60 23.26 31.79
N LEU A 144 -14.06 23.47 30.57
CA LEU A 144 -13.61 24.78 30.09
C LEU A 144 -14.60 25.86 30.56
N PRO A 145 -14.13 27.04 31.03
CA PRO A 145 -15.00 28.05 31.62
C PRO A 145 -16.00 28.54 30.58
N SER A 146 -17.17 27.91 30.57
CA SER A 146 -18.35 28.34 29.84
C SER A 146 -19.12 29.25 30.78
N GLU A 147 -19.56 30.41 30.28
CA GLU A 147 -20.25 31.46 31.04
C GLU A 147 -21.54 31.00 31.74
N ASN A 148 -21.97 29.76 31.51
CA ASN A 148 -23.06 29.10 32.21
C ASN A 148 -22.48 28.10 33.23
N ALA A 149 -22.25 28.57 34.46
CA ALA A 149 -21.69 27.82 35.57
C ALA A 149 -22.58 26.63 35.96
N HIS A 150 -22.32 25.47 35.38
CA HIS A 150 -22.74 24.18 35.92
C HIS A 150 -21.61 23.58 36.77
N PRO A 151 -21.95 22.93 37.90
CA PRO A 151 -20.96 22.29 38.78
C PRO A 151 -20.18 21.20 38.04
N ALA A 152 -18.89 21.04 38.40
CA ALA A 152 -17.95 20.13 37.75
C ALA A 152 -18.35 18.64 37.90
N ASP A 153 -17.99 17.82 36.92
CA ASP A 153 -18.17 16.36 36.95
C ASP A 153 -16.98 15.72 37.69
N ILE A 154 -17.23 14.88 38.70
CA ILE A 154 -16.17 14.11 39.41
C ILE A 154 -16.09 12.70 38.87
N LEU A 155 -14.88 12.21 38.60
CA LEU A 155 -14.59 10.87 38.09
C LEU A 155 -13.98 9.95 39.16
N GLU A 156 -14.58 8.78 39.36
CA GLU A 156 -14.06 7.74 40.28
C GLU A 156 -13.47 6.54 39.52
N ARG A 157 -12.79 5.64 40.23
CA ARG A 157 -12.28 4.36 39.70
C ARG A 157 -12.42 3.29 40.79
N HIS A 158 -13.02 2.14 40.44
CA HIS A 158 -13.03 0.93 41.25
C HIS A 158 -12.02 -0.11 40.72
N GLU A 159 -11.17 -0.65 41.58
CA GLU A 159 -10.30 -1.78 41.26
C GLU A 159 -10.95 -3.13 41.60
N GLU A 160 -11.03 -4.01 40.59
CA GLU A 160 -10.86 -5.43 40.81
C GLU A 160 -9.37 -5.76 40.61
N ASN A 161 -8.76 -6.36 41.64
CA ASN A 161 -7.39 -6.87 41.65
C ASN A 161 -7.01 -7.54 40.32
N SER A 162 -6.01 -6.99 39.63
CA SER A 162 -5.21 -7.73 38.65
C SER A 162 -3.77 -7.26 38.74
N ALA A 163 -3.01 -8.01 39.55
CA ALA A 163 -1.56 -7.93 39.59
C ALA A 163 -1.00 -8.32 38.21
N ILE A 164 -0.63 -7.32 37.42
CA ILE A 164 0.30 -7.49 36.31
C ILE A 164 1.44 -6.52 36.56
N GLN A 165 2.57 -7.07 37.01
CA GLN A 165 3.83 -6.35 37.15
C GLN A 165 4.26 -5.82 35.77
N PRO A 166 4.59 -4.53 35.62
CA PRO A 166 5.29 -4.07 34.44
C PRO A 166 6.75 -4.53 34.53
N GLN A 167 7.16 -5.42 33.64
CA GLN A 167 8.59 -5.59 33.35
C GLN A 167 9.05 -4.36 32.58
N GLU A 168 9.91 -3.57 33.24
CA GLU A 168 10.70 -2.53 32.60
C GLU A 168 11.51 -3.15 31.46
N SER A 169 11.32 -2.65 30.24
CA SER A 169 12.31 -2.78 29.16
C SER A 169 12.65 -1.37 28.70
N GLU A 170 13.73 -0.84 29.27
CA GLU A 170 14.39 0.36 28.77
C GLU A 170 15.00 0.09 27.39
N SER A 171 14.59 0.85 26.38
CA SER A 171 15.49 1.23 25.29
C SER A 171 15.00 2.51 24.62
N SER A 172 15.44 3.63 25.17
CA SER A 172 15.46 4.92 24.48
C SER A 172 16.55 4.89 23.41
N GLU A 173 16.18 4.81 22.13
CA GLU A 173 17.04 5.27 21.04
C GLU A 173 16.55 6.62 20.53
N LYS A 174 17.39 7.63 20.74
CA LYS A 174 17.26 8.99 20.26
C LYS A 174 17.13 9.01 18.73
N ILE A 175 15.96 9.41 18.24
CA ILE A 175 15.83 9.90 16.87
C ILE A 175 16.36 11.34 16.85
N GLN A 176 17.59 11.53 16.39
CA GLN A 176 18.07 12.84 15.96
C GLN A 176 17.60 13.07 14.52
N MET A 177 16.73 14.05 14.34
CA MET A 177 16.41 14.59 13.02
C MET A 177 17.65 15.29 12.46
N ALA A 178 18.17 14.77 11.35
CA ALA A 178 19.10 15.49 10.51
C ALA A 178 18.40 15.73 9.17
N GLU A 179 18.01 16.97 8.95
CA GLU A 179 17.68 17.51 7.64
C GLU A 179 18.93 17.41 6.76
N ASN A 180 18.83 16.75 5.61
CA ASN A 180 19.64 17.11 4.45
C ASN A 180 18.95 16.69 3.14
N PRO A 181 18.73 17.61 2.19
CA PRO A 181 18.14 17.31 0.89
C PRO A 181 19.21 16.90 -0.14
N GLU A 182 18.72 16.31 -1.23
CA GLU A 182 19.38 16.05 -2.51
C GLU A 182 20.25 14.80 -2.68
N PHE A 183 19.81 14.03 -3.70
CA PHE A 183 20.61 13.36 -4.73
C PHE A 183 21.60 12.27 -4.29
N LEU A 184 21.28 11.03 -4.67
CA LEU A 184 21.95 10.39 -5.82
C LEU A 184 21.34 9.01 -6.11
N MET A 185 21.01 8.83 -7.40
CA MET A 185 20.87 7.55 -8.06
C MET A 185 21.88 6.51 -7.55
N ARG A 186 21.40 5.31 -7.22
CA ARG A 186 22.22 4.09 -7.33
C ARG A 186 21.39 2.87 -7.76
N PRO A 187 22.06 1.91 -8.44
CA PRO A 187 21.43 1.04 -9.43
C PRO A 187 21.04 -0.32 -8.87
N ALA A 188 20.25 -1.03 -9.69
CA ALA A 188 19.77 -2.39 -9.57
C ALA A 188 20.74 -3.39 -8.91
N THR A 189 20.22 -4.11 -7.91
CA THR A 189 20.81 -5.36 -7.42
C THR A 189 19.83 -6.51 -7.65
N GLY A 190 20.06 -7.27 -8.73
CA GLY A 190 20.01 -8.73 -8.82
C GLY A 190 18.73 -9.51 -8.45
N PRO A 191 18.30 -10.48 -9.27
CA PRO A 191 17.13 -11.30 -8.97
C PRO A 191 17.43 -12.31 -7.85
N ARG A 192 16.56 -12.37 -6.84
CA ARG A 192 16.52 -13.47 -5.87
C ARG A 192 15.71 -14.60 -6.48
N HIS A 193 16.40 -15.70 -6.83
CA HIS A 193 15.74 -16.98 -7.08
C HIS A 193 15.02 -17.45 -5.80
N TYR A 194 13.70 -17.59 -5.86
CA TYR A 194 12.92 -18.35 -4.88
C TYR A 194 12.34 -19.59 -5.54
N SER A 195 12.68 -20.75 -4.99
CA SER A 195 12.07 -22.05 -5.32
C SER A 195 10.72 -22.19 -4.61
N PRO A 196 9.66 -22.73 -5.24
CA PRO A 196 8.37 -22.88 -4.60
C PRO A 196 8.36 -24.12 -3.68
N GLY A 197 8.33 -23.87 -2.37
CA GLY A 197 8.12 -24.88 -1.33
C GLY A 197 6.63 -25.14 -1.07
N GLU A 198 6.23 -26.38 -1.31
CA GLU A 198 5.25 -27.18 -0.57
C GLU A 198 3.79 -26.69 -0.45
N LYS A 199 2.94 -27.39 -1.21
CA LYS A 199 1.49 -27.43 -1.06
C LYS A 199 1.12 -28.02 0.31
N SER A 200 0.47 -27.23 1.17
CA SER A 200 -0.29 -27.74 2.31
C SER A 200 -1.79 -27.50 2.09
N ARG A 201 -2.56 -28.59 2.03
CA ARG A 201 -4.03 -28.68 2.23
C ARG A 201 -4.35 -30.10 2.75
N PRO A 202 -5.51 -30.33 3.37
CA PRO A 202 -6.05 -29.69 4.57
C PRO A 202 -6.31 -30.74 5.68
N ARG A 203 -6.55 -30.28 6.91
CA ARG A 203 -6.88 -31.14 8.07
C ARG A 203 -8.28 -31.74 7.97
N ASP A 204 -8.37 -33.01 8.36
CA ASP A 204 -9.60 -33.79 8.55
C ASP A 204 -10.54 -33.15 9.58
N ILE A 205 -11.84 -33.17 9.27
CA ILE A 205 -12.92 -32.80 10.17
C ILE A 205 -13.25 -34.04 11.03
N VAL A 206 -12.98 -33.95 12.33
CA VAL A 206 -13.45 -34.91 13.32
C VAL A 206 -14.88 -34.51 13.72
N GLN A 207 -15.87 -35.34 13.38
CA GLN A 207 -17.19 -35.31 14.02
C GLN A 207 -17.11 -36.10 15.33
N GLY A 208 -17.37 -35.40 16.44
CA GLY A 208 -17.57 -35.99 17.77
C GLY A 208 -18.98 -36.57 17.95
N PRO A 209 -19.17 -37.35 19.03
CA PRO A 209 -20.30 -38.26 19.25
C PRO A 209 -21.66 -37.59 19.49
#